data_AF-A0A7Z8VJV8-F1
#
_entry.id   AF-A0A7Z8VJV8-F1
#
_cell.length_a   1.000
_cell.length_b   1.000
_cell.length_c   1.000
_cell.angle_alpha   90.00
_cell.angle_beta   90.00
_cell.angle_gamma   90.00
#
_symmetry.space_group_name_H-M   'P 1'
#
loop_
_entity.id
_entity.type
_entity.pdbx_description
1 polymer ?
#
loop_
_entity_poly.entity_id
_entity_poly.type
_entity_poly.pdbx_seq_one_letter_code
_entity_poly.pdbx_strand_id
1 'polypeptide(L)'
;MSIEKPKKNLLEETRSIFRRLHYSIHTERAYCDWIMRFIRFHHLQERESLLVDPEKKVEDFLTHLAVQANVAASTQNQAFNALVFLYKQVLKHPLEGVDAARTSKEKRVPVVLTREEVKLVLAFLEGTSDLVVKLLYGGGLRITEAVRLRVQDIDYGFKQITVRNGKGLSDRVTPFSESLIPLLTNHLERVKAIHEQDLKDGHGAIYLPFALSRKENKRGQCN
;
A
#
# COMPACT_ATOMS: atom_id res chain seq x y z
N MET A 1 -39.08 11.80 -9.71
CA MET A 1 -37.92 12.30 -10.47
C MET A 1 -36.72 11.41 -10.15
N SER A 2 -36.44 10.46 -11.03
CA SER A 2 -35.24 9.64 -10.93
C SER A 2 -34.04 10.54 -11.18
N ILE A 3 -33.22 10.77 -10.15
CA ILE A 3 -31.97 11.50 -10.29
C ILE A 3 -31.04 10.60 -11.11
N GLU A 4 -30.98 10.80 -12.42
CA GLU A 4 -29.96 10.18 -13.27
C GLU A 4 -28.60 10.62 -12.73
N LYS A 5 -27.88 9.67 -12.12
CA LYS A 5 -26.50 9.90 -11.69
C LYS A 5 -25.65 10.11 -12.94
N PRO A 6 -24.79 11.13 -12.99
CA PRO A 6 -23.89 11.33 -14.12
C PRO A 6 -23.07 10.06 -14.37
N LYS A 7 -22.88 9.70 -15.65
CA LYS A 7 -22.01 8.57 -16.05
C LYS A 7 -20.64 8.77 -15.39
N LYS A 8 -20.30 7.92 -14.43
CA LYS A 8 -19.02 7.99 -13.73
C LYS A 8 -17.88 7.79 -14.73
N ASN A 9 -16.82 8.58 -14.59
CA ASN A 9 -15.59 8.39 -15.35
C ASN A 9 -15.03 6.97 -15.07
N LEU A 10 -14.48 6.29 -16.08
CA LEU A 10 -13.93 4.93 -15.96
C LEU A 10 -12.98 4.77 -14.77
N LEU A 11 -12.13 5.78 -14.52
CA LEU A 11 -11.22 5.78 -13.37
C LEU A 11 -11.95 5.94 -12.03
N GLU A 12 -13.01 6.75 -11.98
CA GLU A 12 -13.81 6.90 -10.76
C GLU A 12 -14.58 5.63 -10.44
N GLU A 13 -15.13 4.97 -11.46
CA GLU A 13 -15.76 3.65 -11.31
C GLU A 13 -14.76 2.62 -10.81
N THR A 14 -13.56 2.58 -11.42
CA THR A 14 -12.46 1.70 -11.01
C THR A 14 -12.12 1.92 -9.53
N ARG A 15 -11.87 3.17 -9.12
CA ARG A 15 -11.58 3.53 -7.72
C ARG A 15 -12.73 3.15 -6.78
N SER A 16 -13.98 3.37 -7.20
CA SER A 16 -15.15 3.00 -6.42
C SER A 16 -15.22 1.48 -6.18
N ILE A 17 -14.84 0.66 -7.16
CA ILE A 17 -14.80 -0.79 -7.03
C ILE A 17 -13.64 -1.22 -6.12
N PHE A 18 -12.43 -0.65 -6.30
CA PHE A 18 -11.29 -0.91 -5.41
C PHE A 18 -11.63 -0.66 -3.94
N ARG A 19 -12.23 0.50 -3.65
CA ARG A 19 -12.62 0.89 -2.29
C ARG A 19 -13.72 -0.01 -1.72
N ARG A 20 -14.72 -0.38 -2.54
CA ARG A 20 -15.80 -1.30 -2.13
C ARG A 20 -15.28 -2.70 -1.83
N LEU A 21 -14.27 -3.16 -2.57
CA LEU A 21 -13.64 -4.46 -2.36
C LEU A 21 -12.49 -4.41 -1.35
N HIS A 22 -12.31 -3.29 -0.65
CA HIS A 22 -11.29 -3.10 0.39
C HIS A 22 -9.85 -3.40 -0.03
N TYR A 23 -9.53 -3.20 -1.31
CA TYR A 23 -8.15 -3.28 -1.78
C TYR A 23 -7.30 -2.14 -1.22
N SER A 24 -5.98 -2.35 -1.18
CA SER A 24 -5.05 -1.32 -0.74
C SER A 24 -5.05 -0.12 -1.69
N ILE A 25 -4.86 1.09 -1.14
CA ILE A 25 -4.72 2.32 -1.93
C ILE A 25 -3.55 2.25 -2.92
N HIS A 26 -2.50 1.49 -2.59
CA HIS A 26 -1.36 1.27 -3.47
C HIS A 26 -1.76 0.43 -4.69
N THR A 27 -2.59 -0.60 -4.49
CA THR A 27 -3.15 -1.40 -5.59
C THR A 27 -4.07 -0.55 -6.47
N GLU A 28 -4.97 0.25 -5.86
CA GLU A 28 -5.84 1.20 -6.59
C GLU A 28 -5.00 2.12 -7.49
N ARG A 29 -3.97 2.77 -6.93
CA ARG A 29 -3.11 3.71 -7.67
C ARG A 29 -2.35 3.01 -8.79
N ALA A 30 -1.70 1.88 -8.51
CA ALA A 30 -0.95 1.14 -9.51
C ALA A 30 -1.83 0.69 -10.68
N TYR A 31 -3.03 0.18 -10.39
CA TYR A 31 -3.93 -0.31 -11.43
C TYR A 31 -4.51 0.84 -12.25
N CYS A 32 -4.90 1.95 -11.61
CA CYS A 32 -5.33 3.14 -12.33
C CYS A 32 -4.23 3.67 -13.26
N ASP A 33 -2.97 3.67 -12.82
CA ASP A 33 -1.84 4.11 -13.65
C ASP A 33 -1.65 3.20 -14.87
N TRP A 34 -1.69 1.89 -14.69
CA TRP A 34 -1.62 0.94 -15.81
C TRP A 34 -2.78 1.08 -16.79
N ILE A 35 -4.00 1.27 -16.30
CA ILE A 35 -5.19 1.53 -17.14
C ILE A 35 -5.00 2.81 -17.94
N MET A 36 -4.51 3.89 -17.33
CA MET A 36 -4.22 5.14 -18.06
C MET A 36 -3.15 4.97 -19.13
N ARG A 37 -2.07 4.25 -18.84
CA ARG A 37 -1.01 3.95 -19.82
C ARG A 37 -1.54 3.14 -21.00
N PHE A 38 -2.39 2.15 -20.73
CA PHE A 38 -3.04 1.34 -21.75
C PHE A 38 -3.96 2.16 -22.67
N ILE A 39 -4.80 3.02 -22.08
CA ILE A 39 -5.69 3.93 -22.83
C ILE A 39 -4.89 4.88 -23.71
N ARG A 40 -3.79 5.44 -23.18
CA ARG A 40 -2.91 6.35 -23.92
C ARG A 40 -2.18 5.63 -25.07
N PHE A 41 -1.69 4.42 -24.84
CA PHE A 41 -1.00 3.62 -25.85
C PHE A 41 -1.89 3.33 -27.06
N HIS A 42 -3.18 3.04 -26.85
CA HIS A 42 -4.15 2.78 -27.91
C HIS A 42 -4.90 4.04 -28.39
N HIS A 43 -4.54 5.23 -27.88
CA HIS A 43 -5.19 6.50 -28.20
C HIS A 43 -6.73 6.51 -28.04
N LEU A 44 -7.25 5.73 -27.09
CA LEU A 44 -8.69 5.53 -26.93
C LEU A 44 -9.36 6.79 -26.39
N GLN A 45 -10.38 7.27 -27.11
CA GLN A 45 -11.19 8.43 -26.73
C GLN A 45 -12.54 8.02 -26.13
N GLU A 46 -13.06 6.86 -26.55
CA GLU A 46 -14.38 6.35 -26.16
C GLU A 46 -14.25 5.06 -25.35
N ARG A 47 -15.21 4.83 -24.45
CA ARG A 47 -15.20 3.65 -23.57
C ARG A 47 -15.47 2.38 -24.37
N GLU A 48 -16.34 2.47 -25.35
CA GLU A 48 -16.79 1.39 -26.21
C GLU A 48 -15.63 0.82 -27.03
N SER A 49 -14.63 1.64 -27.35
CA SER A 49 -13.39 1.20 -28.02
C SER A 49 -12.58 0.19 -27.20
N LEU A 50 -12.76 0.13 -25.88
CA LEU A 50 -12.16 -0.91 -25.03
C LEU A 50 -12.77 -2.29 -25.28
N LEU A 51 -13.98 -2.38 -25.81
CA LEU A 51 -14.68 -3.66 -26.04
C LEU A 51 -14.43 -4.23 -27.44
N VAL A 52 -13.81 -3.46 -28.33
CA VAL A 52 -13.43 -3.92 -29.67
C VAL A 52 -12.09 -4.64 -29.57
N ASP A 53 -11.99 -5.90 -29.99
CA ASP A 53 -10.76 -6.71 -29.96
C ASP A 53 -9.94 -6.59 -28.65
N PRO A 54 -10.55 -6.81 -27.47
CA PRO A 54 -9.93 -6.48 -26.20
C PRO A 54 -8.67 -7.32 -25.92
N GLU A 55 -8.67 -8.60 -26.29
CA GLU A 55 -7.53 -9.51 -26.15
C GLU A 55 -6.33 -9.00 -26.95
N LYS A 56 -6.55 -8.65 -28.22
CA LYS A 56 -5.50 -8.15 -29.12
C LYS A 56 -4.90 -6.86 -28.58
N LYS A 57 -5.73 -5.91 -28.13
CA LYS A 57 -5.24 -4.67 -27.51
C LYS A 57 -4.36 -4.95 -26.29
N VAL A 58 -4.75 -5.91 -25.45
CA VAL A 58 -3.97 -6.30 -24.27
C VAL A 58 -2.65 -6.93 -24.69
N GLU A 59 -2.66 -7.84 -25.66
CA GLU A 59 -1.45 -8.48 -26.21
C GLU A 59 -0.48 -7.47 -26.81
N ASP A 60 -0.97 -6.56 -27.65
CA ASP A 60 -0.18 -5.49 -28.27
C ASP A 60 0.51 -4.62 -27.21
N PHE A 61 -0.23 -4.26 -26.15
CA PHE A 61 0.32 -3.44 -25.07
C PHE A 61 1.36 -4.20 -24.23
N LEU A 62 1.10 -5.47 -23.89
CA LEU A 62 2.05 -6.27 -23.12
C LEU A 62 3.31 -6.59 -23.93
N THR A 63 3.18 -6.76 -25.24
CA THR A 63 4.30 -6.89 -26.19
C THR A 63 5.09 -5.60 -26.26
N HIS A 64 4.40 -4.45 -26.34
CA HIS A 64 5.04 -3.14 -26.27
C HIS A 64 5.91 -2.97 -25.01
N LEU A 65 5.36 -3.36 -23.86
CA LEU A 65 6.07 -3.29 -22.60
C LEU A 65 7.30 -4.21 -22.56
N ALA A 66 7.19 -5.42 -23.10
CA ALA A 66 8.26 -6.40 -23.08
C ALA A 66 9.39 -6.08 -24.06
N VAL A 67 9.06 -5.68 -25.29
CA VAL A 67 10.03 -5.58 -26.39
C VAL A 67 10.57 -4.16 -26.52
N GLN A 68 9.70 -3.14 -26.58
CA GLN A 68 10.10 -1.76 -26.81
C GLN A 68 10.50 -1.05 -25.50
N ALA A 69 9.69 -1.21 -24.45
CA ALA A 69 9.96 -0.57 -23.16
C ALA A 69 10.89 -1.40 -22.25
N ASN A 70 11.20 -2.64 -22.65
CA ASN A 70 12.11 -3.57 -21.94
C ASN A 70 11.85 -3.65 -20.43
N VAL A 71 10.58 -3.72 -20.03
CA VAL A 71 10.23 -3.74 -18.60
C VAL A 71 10.49 -5.12 -17.99
N ALA A 72 10.81 -5.14 -16.70
CA ALA A 72 10.94 -6.38 -15.94
C ALA A 72 9.63 -7.21 -15.98
N ALA A 73 9.75 -8.53 -15.95
CA ALA A 73 8.62 -9.47 -15.91
C ALA A 73 7.59 -9.16 -14.81
N SER A 74 8.03 -8.71 -13.63
CA SER A 74 7.11 -8.32 -12.55
C SER A 74 6.27 -7.09 -12.88
N THR A 75 6.83 -6.17 -13.65
CA THR A 75 6.16 -4.93 -14.09
C THR A 75 5.11 -5.25 -15.14
N GLN A 76 5.47 -6.07 -16.14
CA GLN A 76 4.52 -6.58 -17.14
C GLN A 76 3.36 -7.35 -16.49
N ASN A 77 3.66 -8.23 -15.52
CA ASN A 77 2.64 -8.94 -14.76
C ASN A 77 1.71 -8.00 -13.98
N GLN A 78 2.23 -6.90 -13.43
CA GLN A 78 1.39 -5.92 -12.73
C GLN A 78 0.43 -5.22 -13.72
N ALA A 79 0.92 -4.86 -14.91
CA ALA A 79 0.10 -4.32 -15.98
C ALA A 79 -0.98 -5.32 -16.43
N PHE A 80 -0.60 -6.58 -16.69
CA PHE A 80 -1.54 -7.64 -17.06
C PHE A 80 -2.64 -7.83 -16.01
N ASN A 81 -2.29 -7.97 -14.73
CA ASN A 81 -3.28 -8.12 -13.66
C ASN A 81 -4.20 -6.89 -13.55
N ALA A 82 -3.71 -5.69 -13.86
CA ALA A 82 -4.53 -4.48 -13.91
C ALA A 82 -5.56 -4.50 -15.03
N LEU A 83 -5.16 -4.97 -16.21
CA LEU A 83 -6.05 -5.10 -17.37
C LEU A 83 -7.06 -6.21 -17.17
N VAL A 84 -6.66 -7.39 -16.68
CA VAL A 84 -7.59 -8.46 -16.31
C VAL A 84 -8.62 -7.95 -15.28
N PHE A 85 -8.19 -7.16 -14.30
CA PHE A 85 -9.11 -6.55 -13.34
C PHE A 85 -10.06 -5.55 -14.01
N LEU A 86 -9.57 -4.66 -14.87
CA LEU A 86 -10.39 -3.71 -15.63
C LEU A 86 -11.50 -4.44 -16.38
N TYR A 87 -11.14 -5.41 -17.21
CA TYR A 87 -12.07 -6.16 -18.05
C TYR A 87 -13.07 -6.99 -17.23
N LYS A 88 -12.59 -7.71 -16.22
CA LYS A 88 -13.45 -8.58 -15.39
C LYS A 88 -14.34 -7.80 -14.42
N GLN A 89 -13.79 -6.81 -13.72
CA GLN A 89 -14.48 -6.16 -12.58
C GLN A 89 -15.15 -4.85 -12.96
N VAL A 90 -14.57 -4.06 -13.86
CA VAL A 90 -15.09 -2.74 -14.24
C VAL A 90 -15.97 -2.85 -15.49
N LEU A 91 -15.45 -3.45 -16.56
CA LEU A 91 -16.16 -3.54 -17.85
C LEU A 91 -17.15 -4.70 -17.92
N LYS A 92 -17.06 -5.67 -16.99
CA LYS A 92 -17.90 -6.89 -16.97
C LYS A 92 -17.80 -7.72 -18.26
N HIS A 93 -16.66 -7.63 -18.93
CA HIS A 93 -16.32 -8.35 -20.14
C HIS A 93 -14.98 -9.06 -19.90
N PRO A 94 -14.96 -10.26 -19.28
CA PRO A 94 -13.71 -10.96 -19.00
C PRO A 94 -12.97 -11.29 -20.30
N LEU A 95 -11.64 -11.19 -20.27
CA LEU A 95 -10.79 -11.56 -21.41
C LEU A 95 -10.75 -13.09 -21.56
N GLU A 96 -10.74 -13.58 -22.79
CA GLU A 96 -10.60 -15.01 -23.12
C GLU A 96 -9.18 -15.31 -23.67
N GLY A 97 -8.56 -16.43 -23.28
CA GLY A 97 -7.30 -16.90 -23.89
C GLY A 97 -6.00 -16.15 -23.53
N VAL A 98 -6.04 -15.09 -22.71
CA VAL A 98 -4.85 -14.25 -22.40
C VAL A 98 -3.95 -14.83 -21.27
N ASP A 99 -4.27 -16.00 -20.72
CA ASP A 99 -3.49 -16.62 -19.63
C ASP A 99 -2.03 -16.97 -20.03
N ALA A 100 -1.75 -17.09 -21.34
CA ALA A 100 -0.42 -17.43 -21.86
C ALA A 100 0.64 -16.32 -21.69
N ALA A 101 0.24 -15.07 -21.41
CA ALA A 101 1.17 -13.93 -21.31
C ALA A 101 1.83 -13.77 -19.92
N ARG A 102 1.62 -14.71 -19.00
CA ARG A 102 2.12 -14.59 -17.62
C ARG A 102 3.60 -14.93 -17.55
N THR A 103 4.45 -13.92 -17.72
CA THR A 103 5.90 -14.08 -17.64
C THR A 103 6.32 -14.59 -16.26
N SER A 104 7.03 -15.72 -16.21
CA SER A 104 7.51 -16.30 -14.96
C SER A 104 8.47 -15.34 -14.26
N LYS A 105 8.27 -15.11 -12.96
CA LYS A 105 9.21 -14.32 -12.16
C LYS A 105 10.34 -15.23 -11.70
N GLU A 106 11.57 -14.93 -12.09
CA GLU A 106 12.74 -15.57 -11.50
C GLU A 106 12.73 -15.38 -9.98
N LYS A 107 12.78 -16.50 -9.23
CA LYS A 107 12.88 -16.48 -7.78
C LYS A 107 14.29 -16.06 -7.40
N ARG A 108 14.48 -14.79 -7.05
CA ARG A 108 15.74 -14.33 -6.45
C ARG A 108 15.84 -14.81 -5.00
N VAL A 109 16.97 -15.39 -4.65
CA VAL A 109 17.30 -15.71 -3.25
C VAL A 109 17.45 -14.38 -2.50
N PRO A 110 16.80 -14.19 -1.34
CA PRO A 110 16.99 -12.99 -0.54
C PRO A 110 18.45 -12.85 -0.13
N VAL A 111 19.05 -11.69 -0.39
CA VAL A 111 20.36 -11.33 0.17
C VAL A 111 20.11 -10.83 1.59
N VAL A 112 20.76 -11.46 2.57
CA VAL A 112 20.65 -11.11 3.98
C VAL A 112 21.97 -10.54 4.47
N LEU A 113 21.91 -9.53 5.32
CA LEU A 113 23.10 -8.92 5.92
C LEU A 113 23.61 -9.80 7.08
N THR A 114 24.93 -9.83 7.25
CA THR A 114 25.57 -10.41 8.44
C THR A 114 25.38 -9.52 9.66
N ARG A 115 25.66 -10.04 10.86
CA ARG A 115 25.55 -9.25 12.09
C ARG A 115 26.53 -8.07 12.10
N GLU A 116 27.70 -8.26 11.50
CA GLU A 116 28.75 -7.26 11.35
C GLU A 116 28.31 -6.14 10.41
N GLU A 117 27.74 -6.48 9.26
CA GLU A 117 27.18 -5.50 8.31
C GLU A 117 26.03 -4.70 8.93
N VAL A 118 25.14 -5.36 9.68
CA VAL A 118 24.05 -4.66 10.38
C VAL A 118 24.61 -3.67 11.40
N LYS A 119 25.65 -4.03 12.17
CA LYS A 119 26.29 -3.10 13.11
C LYS A 119 26.87 -1.88 12.41
N LEU A 120 27.52 -2.07 11.26
CA LEU A 120 28.07 -0.97 10.46
C LEU A 120 26.96 -0.04 9.97
N VAL A 121 25.86 -0.59 9.44
CA VAL A 121 24.71 0.22 8.99
C VAL A 121 24.10 1.00 10.14
N LEU A 122 23.86 0.36 11.29
CA LEU A 122 23.27 1.01 12.46
C LEU A 122 24.16 2.12 13.03
N ALA A 123 25.48 2.04 12.87
CA ALA A 123 26.42 3.06 13.35
C ALA A 123 26.31 4.40 12.60
N PHE A 124 25.78 4.41 11.38
CA PHE A 124 25.57 5.63 10.58
C PHE A 124 24.16 6.20 10.70
N LEU A 125 23.27 5.56 11.48
CA LEU A 125 21.89 6.01 11.64
C LEU A 125 21.74 6.84 12.90
N GLU A 126 20.99 7.93 12.78
CA GLU A 126 20.67 8.81 13.89
C GLU A 126 19.16 9.10 13.96
N GLY A 127 18.72 9.61 15.12
CA GLY A 127 17.36 10.10 15.33
C GLY A 127 16.26 9.06 15.09
N THR A 128 15.22 9.46 14.36
CA THR A 128 14.03 8.60 14.15
C THR A 128 14.33 7.43 13.20
N SER A 129 15.21 7.62 12.21
CA SER A 129 15.62 6.54 11.30
C SER A 129 16.30 5.40 12.02
N ASP A 130 17.17 5.68 12.99
CA ASP A 130 17.81 4.67 13.83
C ASP A 130 16.78 3.81 14.58
N LEU A 131 15.83 4.46 15.27
CA LEU A 131 14.76 3.78 15.98
C LEU A 131 13.93 2.89 15.03
N VAL A 132 13.55 3.40 13.86
CA VAL A 132 12.77 2.64 12.87
C VAL A 132 13.55 1.42 12.40
N VAL A 133 14.82 1.56 12.01
CA VAL A 133 15.63 0.44 11.52
C VAL A 133 15.85 -0.61 12.62
N LYS A 134 16.09 -0.18 13.86
CA LYS A 134 16.19 -1.09 15.01
C LYS A 134 14.89 -1.85 15.28
N LEU A 135 13.73 -1.22 15.10
CA LEU A 135 12.42 -1.87 15.18
C LEU A 135 12.19 -2.88 14.04
N LEU A 136 12.62 -2.55 12.81
CA LEU A 136 12.55 -3.48 11.66
C LEU A 136 13.42 -4.72 11.90
N TYR A 137 14.66 -4.50 12.33
CA TYR A 137 15.62 -5.58 12.55
C TYR A 137 15.27 -6.42 13.79
N GLY A 138 15.01 -5.78 14.93
CA GLY A 138 14.74 -6.46 16.20
C GLY A 138 13.36 -7.07 16.31
N GLY A 139 12.34 -6.43 15.71
CA GLY A 139 10.95 -6.88 15.76
C GLY A 139 10.46 -7.57 14.48
N GLY A 140 11.29 -7.71 13.46
CA GLY A 140 10.89 -8.30 12.17
C GLY A 140 9.70 -7.57 11.52
N LEU A 141 9.60 -6.26 11.76
CA LEU A 141 8.53 -5.43 11.22
C LEU A 141 8.79 -5.14 9.74
N ARG A 142 7.72 -4.99 8.97
CA ARG A 142 7.80 -4.37 7.64
C ARG A 142 7.84 -2.85 7.79
N ILE A 143 8.43 -2.16 6.83
CA ILE A 143 8.51 -0.68 6.84
C ILE A 143 7.15 -0.02 7.06
N THR A 144 6.08 -0.52 6.41
CA THR A 144 4.73 0.02 6.58
C THR A 144 4.12 -0.30 7.94
N GLU A 145 4.53 -1.38 8.58
CA GLU A 145 4.09 -1.74 9.94
C GLU A 145 4.80 -0.82 10.95
N ALA A 146 6.11 -0.62 10.83
CA ALA A 146 6.89 0.26 11.71
C ALA A 146 6.44 1.73 11.64
N VAL A 147 6.19 2.27 10.44
CA VAL A 147 5.78 3.67 10.26
C VAL A 147 4.33 3.94 10.68
N ARG A 148 3.49 2.89 10.79
CA ARG A 148 2.08 3.00 11.22
C ARG A 148 1.85 2.58 12.66
N LEU A 149 2.92 2.26 13.40
CA LEU A 149 2.85 1.82 14.77
C LEU A 149 2.21 2.91 15.64
N ARG A 150 1.28 2.53 16.53
CA ARG A 150 0.66 3.46 17.48
C ARG A 150 1.21 3.22 18.88
N VAL A 151 1.11 4.23 19.74
CA VAL A 151 1.57 4.15 21.14
C VAL A 151 0.92 2.97 21.88
N GLN A 152 -0.39 2.80 21.70
CA GLN A 152 -1.18 1.70 22.28
C GLN A 152 -0.79 0.29 21.79
N ASP A 153 0.01 0.19 20.73
CA ASP A 153 0.42 -1.09 20.17
C ASP A 153 1.71 -1.61 20.82
N ILE A 154 2.37 -0.78 21.65
CA ILE A 154 3.61 -1.12 22.35
C ILE A 154 3.28 -1.52 23.79
N ASP A 155 3.63 -2.74 24.15
CA ASP A 155 3.54 -3.24 25.52
C ASP A 155 4.94 -3.32 26.14
N TYR A 156 5.23 -2.38 27.05
CA TYR A 156 6.51 -2.32 27.75
C TYR A 156 6.66 -3.40 28.83
N GLY A 157 5.56 -3.92 29.38
CA GLY A 157 5.58 -4.96 30.40
C GLY A 157 5.98 -6.31 29.80
N PHE A 158 5.32 -6.69 28.71
CA PHE A 158 5.61 -7.91 27.97
C PHE A 158 6.71 -7.77 26.91
N LYS A 159 7.22 -6.55 26.68
CA LYS A 159 8.25 -6.21 25.68
C LYS A 159 7.86 -6.68 24.29
N GLN A 160 6.63 -6.35 23.91
CA GLN A 160 5.97 -6.82 22.70
C GLN A 160 5.31 -5.68 21.94
N ILE A 161 5.21 -5.86 20.62
CA ILE A 161 4.54 -4.96 19.69
C ILE A 161 3.38 -5.72 19.04
N THR A 162 2.19 -5.14 19.10
CA THR A 162 1.01 -5.62 18.40
C THR A 162 0.95 -5.01 17.01
N VAL A 163 1.30 -5.80 15.99
CA VAL A 163 1.20 -5.39 14.59
C VAL A 163 -0.23 -5.55 14.12
N ARG A 164 -0.93 -4.43 13.95
CA ARG A 164 -2.31 -4.43 13.47
C ARG A 164 -2.42 -4.43 11.95
N ASN A 165 -3.46 -5.07 11.43
CA ASN A 165 -3.78 -5.11 10.00
C ASN A 165 -2.61 -5.65 9.15
N GLY A 166 -2.00 -6.75 9.59
CA GLY A 166 -1.04 -7.50 8.81
C GLY A 166 -1.62 -8.04 7.50
N LYS A 167 -0.82 -8.79 6.74
CA LYS A 167 -1.29 -9.41 5.49
C LYS A 167 -2.53 -10.27 5.77
N GLY A 168 -3.65 -9.97 5.12
CA GLY A 168 -4.92 -10.67 5.34
C GLY A 168 -5.77 -10.13 6.50
N LEU A 169 -5.50 -8.90 6.98
CA LEU A 169 -6.20 -8.28 8.13
C LEU A 169 -6.01 -9.07 9.44
N SER A 170 -4.94 -9.86 9.54
CA SER A 170 -4.60 -10.59 10.76
C SER A 170 -3.63 -9.77 11.61
N ASP A 171 -3.93 -9.69 12.90
CA ASP A 171 -3.04 -9.09 13.89
C ASP A 171 -2.01 -10.12 14.33
N ARG A 172 -0.77 -9.68 14.56
CA ARG A 172 0.28 -10.52 15.13
C ARG A 172 1.05 -9.77 16.19
N VAL A 173 1.62 -10.51 17.14
CA VAL A 173 2.50 -9.95 18.16
C VAL A 173 3.94 -10.31 17.81
N THR A 174 4.85 -9.35 18.02
CA THR A 174 6.28 -9.55 17.83
C THR A 174 7.06 -9.00 19.02
N PRO A 175 8.09 -9.69 19.54
CA PRO A 175 8.90 -9.15 20.63
C PRO A 175 9.74 -7.96 20.16
N PHE A 176 10.17 -7.11 21.10
CA PHE A 176 11.20 -6.10 20.85
C PHE A 176 12.26 -6.11 21.95
N SER A 177 13.46 -5.60 21.64
CA SER A 177 14.59 -5.58 22.58
C SER A 177 14.41 -4.49 23.65
N GLU A 178 14.77 -4.80 24.90
CA GLU A 178 14.82 -3.83 26.00
C GLU A 178 15.68 -2.61 25.72
N SER A 179 16.73 -2.79 24.90
CA SER A 179 17.60 -1.70 24.45
C SER A 179 16.86 -0.60 23.69
N LEU A 180 15.66 -0.87 23.18
CA LEU A 180 14.83 0.10 22.47
C LEU A 180 13.93 0.91 23.40
N ILE A 181 13.74 0.50 24.66
CA ILE A 181 12.86 1.20 25.60
C ILE A 181 13.26 2.67 25.74
N PRO A 182 14.54 3.03 26.00
CA PRO A 182 14.94 4.43 26.10
C PRO A 182 14.71 5.21 24.80
N LEU A 183 14.95 4.58 23.64
CA LEU A 183 14.75 5.22 22.33
C LEU A 183 13.27 5.49 22.05
N LEU A 184 12.40 4.54 22.41
CA LEU A 184 10.95 4.68 22.29
C LEU A 184 10.42 5.78 23.22
N THR A 185 10.85 5.78 24.49
CA THR A 185 10.43 6.80 25.46
C THR A 185 10.84 8.21 25.01
N ASN A 186 12.11 8.41 24.64
CA ASN A 186 12.59 9.69 24.12
C ASN A 186 11.84 10.13 22.86
N HIS A 187 11.53 9.18 21.97
CA HIS A 187 10.74 9.48 20.77
C HIS A 187 9.32 9.92 21.13
N LEU A 188 8.66 9.24 22.07
CA LEU A 188 7.31 9.57 22.53
C LEU A 188 7.25 10.94 23.20
N GLU A 189 8.21 11.27 24.06
CA GLU A 189 8.29 12.58 24.70
C GLU A 189 8.39 13.70 23.66
N ARG A 190 9.26 13.54 22.67
CA ARG A 190 9.41 14.49 21.57
C ARG A 190 8.14 14.62 20.74
N VAL A 191 7.50 13.52 20.38
CA VAL A 191 6.25 13.52 19.58
C VAL A 191 5.10 14.14 20.38
N LYS A 192 5.03 13.87 21.69
CA LYS A 192 4.02 14.47 22.58
C LYS A 192 4.17 16.00 22.63
N ALA A 193 5.39 16.51 22.77
CA ALA A 193 5.65 17.95 22.76
C ALA A 193 5.23 18.60 21.44
N ILE A 194 5.53 17.96 20.30
CA ILE A 194 5.08 18.42 18.97
C ILE A 194 3.54 18.41 18.91
N HIS A 195 2.90 17.33 19.35
CA HIS A 195 1.45 17.21 19.32
C HIS A 195 0.75 18.27 20.19
N GLU A 196 1.26 18.54 21.39
CA GLU A 196 0.74 19.60 22.26
C GLU A 196 0.89 20.98 21.63
N GLN A 197 1.96 21.22 20.87
CA GLN A 197 2.15 22.45 20.11
C GLN A 197 1.14 22.54 18.95
N ASP A 198 1.01 21.47 18.16
CA ASP A 198 0.04 21.39 17.05
C ASP A 198 -1.40 21.64 17.54
N LEU A 199 -1.75 21.12 18.72
CA LEU A 199 -3.06 21.35 19.34
C LEU A 199 -3.29 22.84 19.69
N LYS A 200 -2.27 23.54 20.20
CA LYS A 200 -2.34 24.98 20.45
C LYS A 200 -2.50 25.77 19.16
N ASP A 201 -1.85 25.30 18.10
CA ASP A 201 -1.89 25.93 16.77
C ASP A 201 -3.15 25.54 15.96
N GLY A 202 -4.04 24.72 16.53
CA GLY A 202 -5.34 24.34 15.94
C GLY A 202 -5.29 23.14 14.98
N HIS A 203 -4.19 22.40 14.94
CA HIS A 203 -3.93 21.28 14.02
C HIS A 203 -4.20 19.89 14.63
N GLY A 204 -5.30 19.71 15.38
CA GLY A 204 -5.62 18.46 16.11
C GLY A 204 -6.25 17.31 15.30
N ALA A 205 -6.48 17.46 13.99
CA ALA A 205 -7.21 16.47 13.21
C ALA A 205 -6.29 15.36 12.66
N ILE A 206 -6.36 14.17 13.25
CA ILE A 206 -5.60 12.98 12.79
C ILE A 206 -6.47 12.09 11.89
N TYR A 207 -5.87 11.49 10.87
CA TYR A 207 -6.51 10.45 10.07
C TYR A 207 -6.81 9.19 10.90
N LEU A 208 -8.10 8.91 11.11
CA LEU A 208 -8.58 7.66 11.70
C LEU A 208 -9.11 6.74 10.59
N PRO A 209 -8.66 5.47 10.51
CA PRO A 209 -9.09 4.57 9.45
C PRO A 209 -10.59 4.25 9.54
N PHE A 210 -11.24 4.06 8.39
CA PHE A 210 -12.68 3.78 8.32
C PHE A 210 -13.55 4.85 9.02
N ALA A 211 -14.71 4.45 9.53
CA ALA A 211 -15.57 5.30 10.34
C ALA A 211 -15.16 5.33 11.83
N LEU A 212 -13.89 5.05 12.17
CA LEU A 212 -13.45 5.10 13.58
C LEU A 212 -13.66 6.50 14.16
N SER A 213 -13.39 7.57 13.40
CA SER A 213 -13.73 8.93 13.85
C SER A 213 -15.21 9.10 14.22
N ARG A 214 -16.12 8.45 13.50
CA ARG A 214 -17.57 8.48 13.79
C ARG A 214 -17.97 7.57 14.96
N LYS A 215 -17.24 6.49 15.20
CA LYS A 215 -17.48 5.53 16.29
C LYS A 215 -16.93 6.06 17.61
N GLU A 216 -15.73 6.64 17.58
CA GLU A 216 -15.02 7.24 18.73
C GLU A 216 -15.60 8.62 19.09
N ASN A 217 -16.24 9.37 18.18
CA ASN A 217 -16.96 10.60 18.60
C ASN A 217 -18.14 10.35 19.56
N LYS A 218 -18.54 9.09 19.78
CA LYS A 218 -19.49 8.69 20.84
C LYS A 218 -18.82 8.23 22.14
N ARG A 219 -17.50 8.12 22.17
CA ARG A 219 -16.68 7.73 23.33
C ARG A 219 -15.52 8.72 23.43
N GLY A 220 -15.76 9.79 24.17
CA GLY A 220 -14.89 10.89 24.58
C GLY A 220 -13.42 10.92 24.11
N GLN A 221 -12.99 12.13 23.74
CA GLN A 221 -11.62 12.64 23.89
C GLN A 221 -10.64 11.64 24.52
N CYS A 222 -9.82 10.98 23.71
CA CYS A 222 -8.73 10.15 24.22
C CYS A 222 -7.40 10.89 24.03
N ASN A 223 -6.86 11.29 25.18
CA ASN A 223 -5.45 11.63 25.43
C ASN A 223 -4.50 10.51 25.00
#